data_AF-A0A3L7QST3-F1
#
_entry.id   AF-A0A3L7QST3-F1
#
_cell.length_a   1.000
_cell.length_b   1.000
_cell.length_c   1.000
_cell.angle_alpha   90.00
_cell.angle_beta   90.00
_cell.angle_gamma   90.00
#
_symmetry.space_group_name_H-M   'P 1'
#
loop_
_entity.id
_entity.type
_entity.pdbx_description
1 polymer ?
#
loop_
_entity_poly.entity_id
_entity_poly.type
_entity_poly.pdbx_seq_one_letter_code
_entity_poly.pdbx_strand_id
1 'polypeptide(L)'
;MAKCSTNMISALPKFLGMIMLALVVCIFSTSGCSNNIDSYPDDVVYPFRADLIVDEVPKLTRDRLPGPGQLDKAIAQIKELGGKTFNPKDLPENLRTELDTELQRTFGSPYKPSVGIADHTEIISLAKALKLDEETLAAGSKLYRRNCLHCHGLAGDGRGPTGPWVNPHPRDFRQGKFKFISSNPSGNKIKPRREDILRSLKAGVEGTSMPAFGLLGEQALEQLTSYVLHLSLRGEVEFETTRTLLKKKNSVSELFELLPDEEPAKETVQEFVKLYLKDLLKAYQKSDAKAIEPASYPNFSDAEMLDSVKRGFHLFSSSASDAFGCVSCHQDYGRQTLYQYDDWGTLVRPSNLTLSIYRGGRRPIDLYWRIKRGIPPSKMPAVTVPANEESQKIWDLVNFIEALPFPGLLPDDVRSKVYGQATRGVAELPESKK
;
A
#
# COMPACT_ATOMS: atom_id res chain seq x y z
N MET A 1 -2.34 82.69 2.27
CA MET A 1 -1.78 83.50 3.37
C MET A 1 -2.66 83.31 4.59
N ALA A 2 -2.06 82.85 5.69
CA ALA A 2 -2.52 82.93 7.08
C ALA A 2 -3.88 82.31 7.45
N LYS A 3 -4.11 81.68 8.61
CA LYS A 3 -3.33 81.21 9.77
C LYS A 3 -4.41 80.44 10.59
N CYS A 4 -4.18 79.20 11.00
CA CYS A 4 -3.60 78.80 12.29
C CYS A 4 -4.65 78.45 13.38
N SER A 5 -4.44 77.25 13.95
CA SER A 5 -4.45 76.93 15.40
C SER A 5 -5.79 76.93 16.16
N THR A 6 -6.35 75.78 16.58
CA THR A 6 -5.98 74.80 17.64
C THR A 6 -6.17 75.23 19.10
N ASN A 7 -6.87 74.32 19.82
CA ASN A 7 -6.89 74.04 21.27
C ASN A 7 -7.85 74.91 22.12
N MET A 8 -8.65 74.40 23.07
CA MET A 8 -8.49 73.20 23.91
C MET A 8 -9.76 72.93 24.78
N ILE A 9 -9.92 71.66 25.22
CA ILE A 9 -10.49 71.17 26.51
C ILE A 9 -11.95 70.61 26.60
N SER A 10 -11.96 69.37 27.08
CA SER A 10 -12.93 68.59 27.88
C SER A 10 -14.29 68.21 27.29
N ALA A 11 -14.51 66.91 27.09
CA ALA A 11 -15.11 66.07 28.14
C ALA A 11 -15.27 64.63 27.63
N LEU A 12 -14.62 63.68 28.29
CA LEU A 12 -15.00 62.27 28.23
C LEU A 12 -16.20 62.07 29.19
N PRO A 13 -17.17 61.21 28.84
CA PRO A 13 -17.65 60.29 29.86
C PRO A 13 -17.73 58.85 29.34
N LYS A 14 -16.86 58.01 29.90
CA LYS A 14 -17.15 56.74 30.59
C LYS A 14 -18.01 55.63 29.94
N PHE A 15 -18.53 55.79 28.72
CA PHE A 15 -19.39 54.76 28.10
C PHE A 15 -18.66 53.83 27.13
N LEU A 16 -17.45 54.18 26.67
CA LEU A 16 -16.67 53.35 25.75
C LEU A 16 -15.83 52.27 26.46
N GLY A 17 -15.58 52.41 27.76
CA GLY A 17 -14.73 51.50 28.54
C GLY A 17 -15.35 50.14 28.84
N MET A 18 -16.67 50.08 29.07
CA MET A 18 -17.36 48.81 29.38
C MET A 18 -17.61 47.95 28.14
N ILE A 19 -17.79 48.56 26.96
CA ILE A 19 -17.99 47.82 25.71
C ILE A 19 -16.66 47.25 25.20
N MET A 20 -15.56 48.00 25.34
CA MET A 20 -14.21 47.50 25.02
C MET A 20 -13.76 46.38 25.98
N LEU A 21 -14.09 46.44 27.27
CA LEU A 21 -13.72 45.37 28.20
C LEU A 21 -14.53 44.08 27.98
N ALA A 22 -15.82 44.19 27.61
CA ALA A 22 -16.64 43.02 27.28
C ALA A 22 -16.21 42.36 25.94
N LEU A 23 -15.82 43.14 24.93
CA LEU A 23 -15.29 42.61 23.67
C LEU A 23 -13.90 41.98 23.86
N VAL A 24 -13.03 42.57 24.68
CA VAL A 24 -11.70 41.99 24.96
C VAL A 24 -11.83 40.71 25.80
N VAL A 25 -12.71 40.66 26.79
CA VAL A 25 -12.94 39.43 27.58
C VAL A 25 -13.61 38.33 26.74
N CYS A 26 -14.51 38.65 25.81
CA CYS A 26 -15.05 37.65 24.88
C CYS A 26 -14.03 37.15 23.85
N ILE A 27 -13.08 37.97 23.40
CA ILE A 27 -12.03 37.55 22.45
C ILE A 27 -10.97 36.67 23.15
N PHE A 28 -10.67 36.89 24.44
CA PHE A 28 -9.76 36.03 25.20
C PHE A 28 -10.41 34.75 25.76
N SER A 29 -11.74 34.65 25.75
CA SER A 29 -12.48 33.45 26.20
C SER A 29 -12.69 32.40 25.10
N THR A 30 -12.39 32.73 23.84
CA THR A 30 -12.45 31.79 22.70
C THR A 30 -11.09 31.25 22.27
N SER A 31 -10.01 31.63 22.95
CA SER A 31 -8.64 31.13 22.72
C SER A 31 -8.39 29.70 23.26
N GLY A 32 -9.45 28.95 23.56
CA GLY A 32 -9.42 27.53 23.94
C GLY A 32 -9.49 26.56 22.76
N CYS A 33 -9.65 27.03 21.52
CA CYS A 33 -9.49 26.17 20.35
C CYS A 33 -7.98 25.99 20.11
N SER A 34 -7.46 24.81 20.40
CA SER A 34 -6.07 24.47 20.11
C SER A 34 -5.76 24.79 18.64
N ASN A 35 -4.64 25.49 18.40
CA ASN A 35 -4.15 25.85 17.06
C ASN A 35 -3.68 24.63 16.23
N ASN A 36 -4.21 23.44 16.52
CA ASN A 36 -3.78 22.16 15.97
C ASN A 36 -5.00 21.29 15.67
N ILE A 37 -6.01 21.86 14.99
CA ILE A 37 -7.26 21.18 14.60
C ILE A 37 -7.02 19.86 13.83
N ASP A 38 -5.82 19.75 13.28
CA ASP A 38 -5.39 18.62 12.47
C ASP A 38 -4.72 17.49 13.26
N SER A 39 -4.21 17.76 14.46
CA SER A 39 -3.74 16.70 15.36
C SER A 39 -4.90 15.92 15.93
N TYR A 40 -4.73 14.61 16.03
CA TYR A 40 -5.62 13.79 16.85
C TYR A 40 -5.67 14.34 18.29
N PRO A 41 -6.81 14.22 18.97
CA PRO A 41 -6.84 14.31 20.42
C PRO A 41 -5.82 13.34 21.05
N ASP A 42 -5.26 13.70 22.20
CA ASP A 42 -4.20 12.95 22.87
C ASP A 42 -4.68 11.66 23.55
N ASP A 43 -5.99 11.54 23.78
CA ASP A 43 -6.70 10.37 24.30
C ASP A 43 -7.06 9.33 23.23
N VAL A 44 -6.91 9.67 21.93
CA VAL A 44 -7.14 8.71 20.85
C VAL A 44 -6.00 7.71 20.81
N VAL A 45 -6.36 6.42 20.90
CA VAL A 45 -5.44 5.29 20.75
C VAL A 45 -5.74 4.49 19.49
N TYR A 46 -4.76 3.76 18.99
CA TYR A 46 -5.01 2.79 17.92
C TYR A 46 -5.91 1.66 18.48
N PRO A 47 -7.03 1.31 17.83
CA PRO A 47 -7.87 0.22 18.30
C PRO A 47 -7.15 -1.12 18.15
N PHE A 48 -7.40 -2.03 19.10
CA PHE A 48 -7.03 -3.42 18.94
C PHE A 48 -7.86 -4.07 17.83
N ARG A 49 -7.26 -4.99 17.08
CA ARG A 49 -7.85 -5.68 15.94
C ARG A 49 -9.16 -6.37 16.34
N ALA A 50 -10.23 -6.06 15.62
CA ALA A 50 -11.56 -6.66 15.81
C ALA A 50 -12.01 -7.53 14.62
N ASP A 51 -11.41 -7.33 13.44
CA ASP A 51 -11.75 -8.07 12.23
C ASP A 51 -11.09 -9.44 12.14
N LEU A 52 -11.74 -10.36 11.43
CA LEU A 52 -11.27 -11.73 11.25
C LEU A 52 -9.90 -11.75 10.55
N ILE A 53 -9.00 -12.56 11.11
CA ILE A 53 -7.70 -12.86 10.52
C ILE A 53 -7.89 -13.99 9.52
N VAL A 54 -7.50 -13.78 8.26
CA VAL A 54 -7.47 -14.83 7.24
C VAL A 54 -6.12 -15.56 7.31
N ASP A 55 -6.12 -16.81 7.75
CA ASP A 55 -4.93 -17.68 7.80
C ASP A 55 -4.75 -18.41 6.47
N GLU A 56 -5.86 -18.92 5.91
CA GLU A 56 -5.88 -19.66 4.64
C GLU A 56 -7.11 -19.25 3.83
N VAL A 57 -6.91 -19.03 2.53
CA VAL A 57 -8.00 -18.64 1.61
C VAL A 57 -8.60 -19.83 0.88
N PRO A 58 -9.88 -19.77 0.47
CA PRO A 58 -10.51 -20.82 -0.32
C PRO A 58 -9.79 -21.01 -1.66
N LYS A 59 -9.67 -22.27 -2.12
CA LYS A 59 -9.13 -22.61 -3.44
C LYS A 59 -10.24 -22.69 -4.49
N LEU A 60 -10.96 -21.59 -4.69
CA LEU A 60 -12.05 -21.48 -5.66
C LEU A 60 -12.06 -20.11 -6.34
N THR A 61 -12.69 -20.06 -7.51
CA THR A 61 -12.94 -18.83 -8.26
C THR A 61 -14.37 -18.32 -8.04
N ARG A 62 -14.59 -17.03 -8.30
CA ARG A 62 -15.91 -16.40 -8.26
C ARG A 62 -16.19 -15.57 -9.49
N ASP A 63 -17.45 -15.44 -9.84
CA ASP A 63 -17.97 -14.64 -10.95
C ASP A 63 -18.16 -13.15 -10.58
N ARG A 64 -18.41 -12.85 -9.30
CA ARG A 64 -18.70 -11.50 -8.81
C ARG A 64 -17.96 -11.13 -7.54
N LEU A 65 -17.73 -9.84 -7.38
CA LEU A 65 -17.27 -9.24 -6.14
C LEU A 65 -18.41 -9.16 -5.11
N PRO A 66 -18.09 -9.14 -3.80
CA PRO A 66 -19.09 -8.78 -2.79
C PRO A 66 -19.60 -7.37 -3.07
N GLY A 67 -20.88 -7.13 -2.78
CA GLY A 67 -21.45 -5.79 -2.89
C GLY A 67 -20.78 -4.81 -1.92
N PRO A 68 -20.90 -3.49 -2.16
CA PRO A 68 -20.47 -2.47 -1.21
C PRO A 68 -21.00 -2.75 0.21
N GLY A 69 -20.14 -2.59 1.21
CA GLY A 69 -20.44 -2.84 2.62
C GLY A 69 -20.51 -4.31 3.02
N GLN A 70 -20.26 -5.27 2.11
CA GLN A 70 -20.36 -6.71 2.40
C GLN A 70 -19.01 -7.40 2.65
N LEU A 71 -17.90 -6.65 2.76
CA LEU A 71 -16.57 -7.26 2.90
C LEU A 71 -16.48 -8.20 4.11
N ASP A 72 -16.81 -7.72 5.31
CA ASP A 72 -16.62 -8.53 6.52
C ASP A 72 -17.54 -9.78 6.53
N LYS A 73 -18.73 -9.68 5.96
CA LYS A 73 -19.61 -10.84 5.74
C LYS A 73 -19.00 -11.85 4.75
N ALA A 74 -18.38 -11.36 3.67
CA ALA A 74 -17.69 -12.22 2.70
C ALA A 74 -16.47 -12.91 3.34
N ILE A 75 -15.72 -12.21 4.20
CA ILE A 75 -14.62 -12.80 4.98
C ILE A 75 -15.14 -13.85 5.97
N ALA A 76 -16.26 -13.59 6.65
CA ALA A 76 -16.84 -14.55 7.59
C ALA A 76 -17.23 -15.90 6.92
N GLN A 77 -17.57 -15.88 5.64
CA GLN A 77 -17.88 -17.08 4.86
C GLN A 77 -16.65 -17.90 4.45
N ILE A 78 -15.42 -17.38 4.59
CA ILE A 78 -14.20 -18.06 4.14
C ILE A 78 -14.07 -19.46 4.76
N LYS A 79 -14.41 -19.62 6.04
CA LYS A 79 -14.36 -20.91 6.73
C LYS A 79 -15.30 -21.95 6.11
N GLU A 80 -16.52 -21.55 5.78
CA GLU A 80 -17.52 -22.41 5.13
C GLU A 80 -17.11 -22.80 3.70
N LEU A 81 -16.30 -21.95 3.05
CA LEU A 81 -15.76 -22.17 1.72
C LEU A 81 -14.44 -22.97 1.71
N GLY A 82 -14.05 -23.55 2.85
CA GLY A 82 -12.84 -24.38 2.96
C GLY A 82 -11.54 -23.60 3.18
N GLY A 83 -11.61 -22.32 3.51
CA GLY A 83 -10.49 -21.56 4.06
C GLY A 83 -10.44 -21.61 5.59
N LYS A 84 -9.57 -20.80 6.18
CA LYS A 84 -9.37 -20.74 7.64
C LYS A 84 -9.25 -19.31 8.11
N THR A 85 -10.04 -18.98 9.12
CA THR A 85 -10.04 -17.66 9.76
C THR A 85 -9.93 -17.80 11.27
N PHE A 86 -9.32 -16.81 11.91
CA PHE A 86 -9.29 -16.67 13.36
C PHE A 86 -10.02 -15.40 13.79
N ASN A 87 -10.74 -15.46 14.90
CA ASN A 87 -11.36 -14.29 15.51
C ASN A 87 -10.46 -13.78 16.63
N PRO A 88 -9.93 -12.54 16.54
CA PRO A 88 -9.10 -11.95 17.59
C PRO A 88 -9.75 -11.96 18.99
N LYS A 89 -11.09 -11.99 19.07
CA LYS A 89 -11.83 -12.07 20.33
C LYS A 89 -11.67 -13.41 21.06
N ASP A 90 -11.25 -14.46 20.35
CA ASP A 90 -11.01 -15.79 20.94
C ASP A 90 -9.67 -15.85 21.69
N LEU A 91 -8.82 -14.81 21.57
CA LEU A 91 -7.58 -14.70 22.33
C LEU A 91 -7.91 -14.37 23.80
N PRO A 92 -7.31 -15.06 24.79
CA PRO A 92 -7.51 -14.77 26.21
C PRO A 92 -7.31 -13.29 26.53
N GLU A 93 -8.14 -12.74 27.42
CA GLU A 93 -8.13 -11.32 27.77
C GLU A 93 -6.78 -10.84 28.30
N ASN A 94 -6.10 -11.66 29.11
CA ASN A 94 -4.75 -11.35 29.60
C ASN A 94 -3.74 -11.16 28.46
N LEU A 95 -3.75 -12.05 27.45
CA LEU A 95 -2.85 -11.95 26.30
C LEU A 95 -3.23 -10.80 25.37
N ARG A 96 -4.53 -10.52 25.20
CA ARG A 96 -5.00 -9.34 24.46
C ARG A 96 -4.52 -8.05 25.11
N THR A 97 -4.70 -7.92 26.43
CA THR A 97 -4.28 -6.73 27.19
C THR A 97 -2.76 -6.58 27.22
N GLU A 98 -2.01 -7.68 27.39
CA GLU A 98 -0.54 -7.67 27.33
C GLU A 98 -0.04 -7.19 25.96
N LEU A 99 -0.58 -7.76 24.88
CA LEU A 99 -0.23 -7.37 23.52
C LEU A 99 -0.61 -5.91 23.21
N ASP A 100 -1.82 -5.48 23.57
CA ASP A 100 -2.26 -4.10 23.32
C ASP A 100 -1.41 -3.08 24.07
N THR A 101 -1.09 -3.37 25.35
CA THR A 101 -0.18 -2.55 26.15
C THR A 101 1.19 -2.43 25.48
N GLU A 102 1.73 -3.55 25.01
CA GLU A 102 3.03 -3.58 24.36
C GLU A 102 3.04 -2.87 22.99
N LEU A 103 1.95 -2.98 22.22
CA LEU A 103 1.77 -2.24 20.98
C LEU A 103 1.70 -0.73 21.24
N GLN A 104 0.94 -0.28 22.24
CA GLN A 104 0.89 1.14 22.60
C GLN A 104 2.24 1.65 23.11
N ARG A 105 2.97 0.85 23.88
CA ARG A 105 4.32 1.20 24.36
C ARG A 105 5.32 1.34 23.21
N THR A 106 5.24 0.46 22.22
CA THR A 106 6.20 0.38 21.11
C THR A 106 5.90 1.35 19.97
N PHE A 107 4.60 1.57 19.71
CA PHE A 107 4.13 2.32 18.53
C PHE A 107 3.42 3.65 18.87
N GLY A 108 3.23 3.94 20.17
CA GLY A 108 2.58 5.16 20.63
C GLY A 108 1.12 5.25 20.20
N SER A 109 0.67 6.48 19.98
CA SER A 109 -0.71 6.80 19.58
C SER A 109 -0.76 7.54 18.24
N PRO A 110 -1.94 7.74 17.63
CA PRO A 110 -2.09 8.65 16.49
C PRO A 110 -1.60 10.08 16.80
N TYR A 111 -1.76 10.56 18.03
CA TYR A 111 -1.28 11.89 18.44
C TYR A 111 0.25 11.93 18.56
N LYS A 112 0.85 10.91 19.19
CA LYS A 112 2.29 10.79 19.38
C LYS A 112 2.78 9.42 18.90
N PRO A 113 2.90 9.23 17.57
CA PRO A 113 3.36 7.96 17.00
C PRO A 113 4.85 7.77 17.23
N SER A 114 5.25 6.52 17.44
CA SER A 114 6.66 6.14 17.61
C SER A 114 6.93 4.80 16.93
N VAL A 115 8.19 4.50 16.65
CA VAL A 115 8.65 3.14 16.33
C VAL A 115 9.90 2.92 17.16
N GLY A 116 9.74 2.34 18.34
CA GLY A 116 10.87 2.16 19.23
C GLY A 116 10.51 1.46 20.52
N ILE A 117 11.52 0.83 21.10
CA ILE A 117 11.48 0.32 22.46
C ILE A 117 12.51 1.13 23.22
N ALA A 118 12.06 1.82 24.28
CA ALA A 118 12.92 2.58 25.16
C ALA A 118 14.16 1.74 25.53
N ASP A 119 15.33 2.36 25.46
CA ASP A 119 16.63 1.76 25.80
C ASP A 119 17.18 0.70 24.83
N HIS A 120 16.55 0.45 23.68
CA HIS A 120 17.07 -0.49 22.66
C HIS A 120 17.73 0.23 21.46
N THR A 121 19.00 0.61 21.61
CA THR A 121 19.76 1.43 20.66
C THR A 121 19.73 0.91 19.21
N GLU A 122 19.79 -0.40 18.99
CA GLU A 122 19.75 -0.97 17.63
C GLU A 122 18.41 -0.71 16.93
N ILE A 123 17.28 -0.88 17.64
CA ILE A 123 15.94 -0.69 17.07
C ILE A 123 15.75 0.80 16.74
N ILE A 124 16.16 1.68 17.65
CA ILE A 124 16.11 3.13 17.45
C ILE A 124 16.94 3.54 16.23
N SER A 125 18.14 2.98 16.07
CA SER A 125 19.02 3.24 14.92
C SER A 125 18.39 2.77 13.61
N LEU A 126 17.84 1.55 13.58
CA LEU A 126 17.16 1.00 12.41
C LEU A 126 15.91 1.81 12.02
N ALA A 127 15.09 2.19 13.00
CA ALA A 127 13.91 3.02 12.78
C ALA A 127 14.29 4.40 12.20
N LYS A 128 15.33 5.04 12.77
CA LYS A 128 15.86 6.32 12.26
C LYS A 128 16.38 6.18 10.83
N ALA A 129 17.10 5.10 10.50
CA ALA A 129 17.58 4.85 9.15
C ALA A 129 16.44 4.72 8.11
N LEU A 130 15.26 4.27 8.55
CA LEU A 130 14.05 4.17 7.73
C LEU A 130 13.17 5.44 7.75
N LYS A 131 13.66 6.53 8.34
CA LYS A 131 12.94 7.81 8.54
C LYS A 131 11.67 7.67 9.38
N LEU A 132 11.73 6.87 10.44
CA LEU A 132 10.61 6.61 11.38
C LEU A 132 10.82 7.35 12.72
N ASP A 133 11.51 8.48 12.72
CA ASP A 133 11.62 9.35 13.90
C ASP A 133 10.29 10.01 14.27
N GLU A 134 10.13 10.36 15.55
CA GLU A 134 8.88 10.88 16.11
C GLU A 134 8.38 12.16 15.40
N GLU A 135 9.28 13.05 14.99
CA GLU A 135 8.92 14.29 14.30
C GLU A 135 8.30 13.99 12.93
N THR A 136 8.97 13.15 12.14
CA THR A 136 8.48 12.73 10.82
C THR A 136 7.15 11.98 10.94
N LEU A 137 7.02 11.09 11.92
CA LEU A 137 5.78 10.33 12.15
C LEU A 137 4.63 11.24 12.61
N ALA A 138 4.88 12.19 13.51
CA ALA A 138 3.86 13.12 13.99
C ALA A 138 3.32 14.01 12.84
N ALA A 139 4.21 14.50 11.96
CA ALA A 139 3.80 15.23 10.78
C ALA A 139 3.01 14.35 9.80
N GLY A 140 3.49 13.13 9.54
CA GLY A 140 2.83 12.15 8.68
C GLY A 140 1.45 11.73 9.20
N SER A 141 1.27 11.61 10.52
CA SER A 141 0.00 11.29 11.17
C SER A 141 -1.08 12.34 10.87
N LYS A 142 -0.74 13.64 10.95
CA LYS A 142 -1.66 14.73 10.62
C LYS A 142 -2.06 14.69 9.14
N LEU A 143 -1.10 14.46 8.25
CA LEU A 143 -1.37 14.33 6.82
C LEU A 143 -2.26 13.12 6.53
N TYR A 144 -2.01 11.98 7.18
CA TYR A 144 -2.80 10.77 7.02
C TYR A 144 -4.24 10.96 7.50
N ARG A 145 -4.44 11.64 8.63
CA ARG A 145 -5.78 11.96 9.15
C ARG A 145 -6.61 12.72 8.11
N ARG A 146 -6.01 13.71 7.47
CA ARG A 146 -6.68 14.55 6.46
C ARG A 146 -6.96 13.79 5.16
N ASN A 147 -5.99 13.02 4.69
CA ASN A 147 -5.98 12.52 3.32
C ASN A 147 -6.31 11.04 3.17
N CYS A 148 -6.04 10.21 4.18
CA CYS A 148 -6.02 8.76 4.05
C CYS A 148 -7.02 8.05 4.96
N LEU A 149 -7.27 8.57 6.16
CA LEU A 149 -8.08 7.94 7.21
C LEU A 149 -9.49 7.57 6.72
N HIS A 150 -10.11 8.41 5.90
CA HIS A 150 -11.48 8.19 5.42
C HIS A 150 -11.65 6.85 4.69
N CYS A 151 -10.63 6.42 3.93
CA CYS A 151 -10.60 5.12 3.26
C CYS A 151 -9.84 4.06 4.07
N HIS A 152 -8.63 4.37 4.54
CA HIS A 152 -7.72 3.37 5.11
C HIS A 152 -7.89 3.10 6.61
N GLY A 153 -8.71 3.89 7.31
CA GLY A 153 -9.00 3.71 8.74
C GLY A 153 -7.89 4.17 9.66
N LEU A 154 -8.18 4.32 10.95
CA LEU A 154 -7.23 4.85 11.95
C LEU A 154 -6.01 3.94 12.13
N ALA A 155 -6.21 2.62 12.07
CA ALA A 155 -5.16 1.61 12.22
C ALA A 155 -4.57 1.14 10.87
N GLY A 156 -4.97 1.74 9.74
CA GLY A 156 -4.54 1.30 8.42
C GLY A 156 -5.17 -0.04 7.97
N ASP A 157 -6.36 -0.37 8.46
CA ASP A 157 -7.07 -1.63 8.23
C ASP A 157 -7.92 -1.66 6.96
N GLY A 158 -7.94 -0.55 6.21
CA GLY A 158 -8.79 -0.38 5.03
C GLY A 158 -10.27 -0.11 5.35
N ARG A 159 -10.64 0.02 6.62
CA ARG A 159 -12.03 0.16 7.09
C ARG A 159 -12.31 1.57 7.61
N GLY A 160 -11.78 2.58 6.93
CA GLY A 160 -12.20 3.96 7.16
C GLY A 160 -13.70 4.14 6.88
N PRO A 161 -14.33 5.24 7.33
CA PRO A 161 -15.76 5.50 7.13
C PRO A 161 -16.29 5.26 5.70
N THR A 162 -15.46 5.49 4.67
CA THR A 162 -15.81 5.23 3.27
C THR A 162 -15.29 3.90 2.73
N GLY A 163 -14.32 3.27 3.40
CA GLY A 163 -13.62 2.07 2.93
C GLY A 163 -14.54 0.90 2.53
N PRO A 164 -15.54 0.53 3.35
CA PRO A 164 -16.48 -0.54 3.01
C PRO A 164 -17.26 -0.30 1.71
N TRP A 165 -17.40 0.95 1.27
CA TRP A 165 -18.20 1.34 0.11
C TRP A 165 -17.39 1.47 -1.19
N VAL A 166 -16.07 1.27 -1.11
CA VAL A 166 -15.14 1.43 -2.23
C VAL A 166 -14.69 0.07 -2.76
N ASN A 167 -14.68 -0.08 -4.09
CA ASN A 167 -14.24 -1.29 -4.77
C ASN A 167 -13.26 -0.93 -5.90
N PRO A 168 -12.01 -1.44 -5.92
CA PRO A 168 -11.40 -2.35 -4.95
C PRO A 168 -11.30 -1.79 -3.54
N HIS A 169 -11.41 -2.68 -2.55
CA HIS A 169 -11.27 -2.28 -1.14
C HIS A 169 -9.91 -1.62 -0.88
N PRO A 170 -9.85 -0.56 -0.05
CA PRO A 170 -8.58 0.04 0.35
C PRO A 170 -7.62 -0.99 0.95
N ARG A 171 -6.33 -0.80 0.73
CA ARG A 171 -5.29 -1.70 1.25
C ARG A 171 -5.31 -1.71 2.78
N ASP A 172 -5.42 -2.89 3.36
CA ASP A 172 -5.08 -3.17 4.76
C ASP A 172 -3.56 -3.34 4.87
N PHE A 173 -2.90 -2.39 5.56
CA PHE A 173 -1.46 -2.35 5.75
C PHE A 173 -0.98 -3.33 6.82
N ARG A 174 -1.88 -3.82 7.68
CA ARG A 174 -1.52 -4.56 8.90
C ARG A 174 -1.04 -6.00 8.64
N GLN A 175 -1.02 -6.47 7.40
CA GLN A 175 -0.34 -7.73 7.06
C GLN A 175 1.10 -7.52 6.59
N GLY A 176 1.58 -6.27 6.48
CA GLY A 176 2.95 -6.03 5.98
C GLY A 176 3.15 -6.35 4.50
N LYS A 177 2.07 -6.48 3.74
CA LYS A 177 2.05 -6.91 2.34
C LYS A 177 1.66 -5.75 1.43
N PHE A 178 2.41 -5.59 0.34
CA PHE A 178 2.16 -4.56 -0.68
C PHE A 178 2.18 -5.20 -2.07
N LYS A 179 1.28 -4.76 -2.96
CA LYS A 179 1.11 -5.37 -4.29
C LYS A 179 2.16 -4.89 -5.30
N PHE A 180 2.59 -3.64 -5.19
CA PHE A 180 3.44 -2.98 -6.19
C PHE A 180 4.81 -2.73 -5.57
N ILE A 181 5.70 -3.73 -5.62
CA ILE A 181 7.02 -3.68 -4.97
C ILE A 181 8.17 -3.93 -5.95
N SER A 182 9.20 -3.11 -5.92
CA SER A 182 10.39 -3.21 -6.77
C SER A 182 11.59 -3.83 -6.05
N SER A 183 11.38 -4.45 -4.89
CA SER A 183 12.43 -5.10 -4.10
C SER A 183 12.70 -6.54 -4.52
N ASN A 184 13.96 -6.95 -4.46
CA ASN A 184 14.39 -8.33 -4.73
C ASN A 184 15.53 -8.82 -3.81
N PRO A 185 15.40 -8.71 -2.47
CA PRO A 185 16.35 -9.34 -1.58
C PRO A 185 16.12 -10.87 -1.55
N SER A 186 17.18 -11.63 -1.28
CA SER A 186 17.06 -13.07 -1.00
C SER A 186 16.30 -13.32 0.29
N GLY A 187 15.55 -14.42 0.35
CA GLY A 187 14.79 -14.86 1.53
C GLY A 187 13.28 -14.61 1.42
N ASN A 188 12.56 -14.93 2.50
CA ASN A 188 11.10 -15.07 2.46
C ASN A 188 10.35 -13.81 2.93
N LYS A 189 11.02 -12.88 3.62
CA LYS A 189 10.43 -11.67 4.21
C LYS A 189 10.75 -10.43 3.37
N ILE A 190 10.27 -10.43 2.13
CA ILE A 190 10.48 -9.34 1.17
C ILE A 190 9.48 -8.20 1.45
N LYS A 191 9.99 -6.98 1.68
CA LYS A 191 9.21 -5.78 2.03
C LYS A 191 9.20 -4.75 0.89
N PRO A 192 8.22 -3.84 0.82
CA PRO A 192 8.27 -2.75 -0.16
C PRO A 192 9.49 -1.86 0.10
N ARG A 193 10.02 -1.25 -0.96
CA ARG A 193 10.95 -0.14 -0.82
C ARG A 193 10.18 1.12 -0.45
N ARG A 194 10.86 2.10 0.13
CA ARG A 194 10.29 3.41 0.39
C ARG A 194 9.81 4.07 -0.90
N GLU A 195 10.58 3.93 -1.98
CA GLU A 195 10.22 4.44 -3.31
C GLU A 195 8.95 3.80 -3.88
N ASP A 196 8.61 2.57 -3.49
CA ASP A 196 7.38 1.90 -3.94
C ASP A 196 6.13 2.58 -3.37
N ILE A 197 6.18 2.93 -2.09
CA ILE A 197 5.10 3.64 -1.40
C ILE A 197 5.01 5.07 -1.91
N LEU A 198 6.14 5.78 -2.02
CA LEU A 198 6.19 7.13 -2.60
C LEU A 198 5.60 7.17 -4.01
N ARG A 199 5.96 6.22 -4.87
CA ARG A 199 5.40 6.12 -6.22
C ARG A 199 3.89 5.94 -6.21
N SER A 200 3.37 5.07 -5.33
CA SER A 200 1.94 4.84 -5.18
C SER A 200 1.19 6.09 -4.68
N LEU A 201 1.79 6.84 -3.74
CA LEU A 201 1.22 8.10 -3.26
C LEU A 201 1.26 9.19 -4.34
N LYS A 202 2.37 9.32 -5.07
CA LYS A 202 2.54 10.32 -6.12
C LYS A 202 1.59 10.12 -7.29
N ALA A 203 1.48 8.89 -7.79
CA ALA A 203 0.70 8.57 -8.98
C ALA A 203 -0.76 8.17 -8.69
N GLY A 204 -1.08 7.84 -7.44
CA GLY A 204 -2.32 7.14 -7.12
C GLY A 204 -2.32 5.71 -7.65
N VAL A 205 -3.50 5.08 -7.67
CA VAL A 205 -3.68 3.73 -8.22
C VAL A 205 -4.78 3.75 -9.27
N GLU A 206 -4.38 3.68 -10.53
CA GLU A 206 -5.28 3.78 -11.68
C GLU A 206 -6.42 2.75 -11.65
N GLY A 207 -7.63 3.16 -12.01
CA GLY A 207 -8.82 2.29 -11.97
C GLY A 207 -9.24 1.90 -10.55
N THR A 208 -8.91 2.72 -9.55
CA THR A 208 -9.38 2.64 -8.16
C THR A 208 -9.73 4.04 -7.64
N SER A 209 -10.27 4.13 -6.43
CA SER A 209 -10.54 5.42 -5.78
C SER A 209 -9.32 6.07 -5.12
N MET A 210 -8.12 5.48 -5.20
CA MET A 210 -6.90 6.05 -4.62
C MET A 210 -6.33 7.15 -5.54
N PRO A 211 -6.46 8.45 -5.19
CA PRO A 211 -6.03 9.54 -6.05
C PRO A 211 -4.51 9.74 -6.01
N ALA A 212 -4.01 10.59 -6.90
CA ALA A 212 -2.64 11.08 -6.88
C ALA A 212 -2.46 12.20 -5.84
N PHE A 213 -1.41 12.11 -5.02
CA PHE A 213 -1.07 13.09 -3.98
C PHE A 213 0.19 13.90 -4.31
N GLY A 214 0.65 13.87 -5.57
CA GLY A 214 1.84 14.59 -6.02
C GLY A 214 1.88 16.09 -5.68
N LEU A 215 0.71 16.73 -5.52
CA LEU A 215 0.59 18.16 -5.17
C LEU A 215 0.90 18.49 -3.70
N LEU A 216 1.02 17.49 -2.81
CA LEU A 216 1.38 17.72 -1.40
C LEU A 216 2.86 18.13 -1.23
N GLY A 217 3.70 17.90 -2.24
CA GLY A 217 5.15 18.15 -2.17
C GLY A 217 5.94 16.98 -1.59
N GLU A 218 7.23 16.93 -1.90
CA GLU A 218 8.12 15.80 -1.57
C GLU A 218 8.22 15.52 -0.07
N GLN A 219 8.37 16.56 0.76
CA GLN A 219 8.47 16.40 2.21
C GLN A 219 7.21 15.80 2.82
N ALA A 220 6.02 16.25 2.40
CA ALA A 220 4.74 15.72 2.90
C ALA A 220 4.52 14.27 2.46
N LEU A 221 4.91 13.92 1.24
CA LEU A 221 4.85 12.54 0.74
C LEU A 221 5.81 11.62 1.48
N GLU A 222 6.99 12.11 1.85
CA GLU A 222 7.94 11.39 2.69
C GLU A 222 7.36 11.16 4.10
N GLN A 223 6.79 12.19 4.73
CA GLN A 223 6.14 12.06 6.03
C GLN A 223 4.96 11.08 6.00
N LEU A 224 4.11 11.15 4.97
CA LEU A 224 3.03 10.18 4.74
C LEU A 224 3.55 8.76 4.54
N THR A 225 4.64 8.60 3.79
CA THR A 225 5.27 7.29 3.58
C THR A 225 5.75 6.69 4.89
N SER A 226 6.42 7.48 5.74
CA SER A 226 6.84 7.04 7.07
C SER A 226 5.66 6.62 7.93
N TYR A 227 4.54 7.37 7.89
CA TYR A 227 3.36 7.01 8.67
C TYR A 227 2.64 5.76 8.15
N VAL A 228 2.62 5.52 6.82
CA VAL A 228 2.12 4.26 6.25
C VAL A 228 2.99 3.07 6.66
N LEU A 229 4.31 3.24 6.65
CA LEU A 229 5.26 2.23 7.15
C LEU A 229 5.05 1.94 8.64
N HIS A 230 4.84 2.97 9.46
CA HIS A 230 4.48 2.85 10.87
C HIS A 230 3.23 1.99 11.10
N LEU A 231 2.13 2.30 10.40
CA LEU A 231 0.89 1.51 10.48
C LEU A 231 1.10 0.05 10.01
N SER A 232 1.93 -0.14 8.99
CA SER A 232 2.29 -1.47 8.51
C SER A 232 3.08 -2.28 9.54
N LEU A 233 4.07 -1.66 10.21
CA LEU A 233 4.90 -2.30 11.23
C LEU A 233 4.05 -2.67 12.46
N ARG A 234 3.32 -1.71 13.04
CA ARG A 234 2.42 -1.94 14.17
C ARG A 234 1.44 -3.06 13.85
N GLY A 235 0.77 -2.95 12.70
CA GLY A 235 -0.26 -3.87 12.29
C GLY A 235 0.27 -5.29 12.03
N GLU A 236 1.47 -5.43 11.45
CA GLU A 236 2.07 -6.73 11.18
C GLU A 236 2.49 -7.45 12.47
N VAL A 237 3.07 -6.71 13.44
CA VAL A 237 3.34 -7.24 14.78
C VAL A 237 2.04 -7.75 15.41
N GLU A 238 0.99 -6.93 15.41
CA GLU A 238 -0.32 -7.31 15.95
C GLU A 238 -0.91 -8.54 15.24
N PHE A 239 -0.84 -8.57 13.90
CA PHE A 239 -1.37 -9.64 13.06
C PHE A 239 -0.66 -10.96 13.32
N GLU A 240 0.66 -11.02 13.23
CA GLU A 240 1.40 -12.27 13.37
C GLU A 240 1.41 -12.78 14.81
N THR A 241 1.45 -11.88 15.81
CA THR A 241 1.33 -12.29 17.22
C THR A 241 -0.04 -12.93 17.46
N THR A 242 -1.13 -12.23 17.11
CA THR A 242 -2.50 -12.70 17.34
C THR A 242 -2.77 -13.99 16.56
N ARG A 243 -2.40 -14.02 15.27
CA ARG A 243 -2.58 -15.19 14.40
C ARG A 243 -1.84 -16.41 14.95
N THR A 244 -0.59 -16.23 15.38
CA THR A 244 0.25 -17.34 15.85
C THR A 244 -0.24 -17.86 17.19
N LEU A 245 -0.58 -16.98 18.15
CA LEU A 245 -1.19 -17.40 19.42
C LEU A 245 -2.47 -18.20 19.17
N LEU A 246 -3.40 -17.69 18.34
CA LEU A 246 -4.64 -18.42 18.05
C LEU A 246 -4.39 -19.75 17.34
N LYS A 247 -3.41 -19.80 16.43
CA LYS A 247 -3.04 -21.02 15.69
C LYS A 247 -2.36 -22.06 16.59
N LYS A 248 -1.59 -21.62 17.57
CA LYS A 248 -0.77 -22.42 18.48
C LYS A 248 -1.39 -22.52 19.89
N LYS A 249 -2.72 -22.42 19.98
CA LYS A 249 -3.48 -22.61 21.23
C LYS A 249 -2.98 -21.75 22.40
N ASN A 250 -2.67 -20.49 22.11
CA ASN A 250 -2.18 -19.46 23.02
C ASN A 250 -0.78 -19.71 23.61
N SER A 251 0.02 -20.58 22.98
CA SER A 251 1.40 -20.83 23.38
C SER A 251 2.32 -19.65 23.01
N VAL A 252 2.88 -18.99 24.04
CA VAL A 252 3.81 -17.87 23.86
C VAL A 252 5.17 -18.35 23.36
N SER A 253 5.63 -19.54 23.77
CA SER A 253 6.91 -20.10 23.30
C SER A 253 6.89 -20.38 21.79
N GLU A 254 5.75 -20.78 21.24
CA GLU A 254 5.61 -21.03 19.80
C GLU A 254 5.59 -19.75 18.94
N LEU A 255 5.52 -18.55 19.53
CA LEU A 255 5.73 -17.30 18.79
C LEU A 255 7.14 -17.23 18.19
N PHE A 256 8.13 -17.75 18.90
CA PHE A 256 9.54 -17.66 18.51
C PHE A 256 9.90 -18.60 17.34
N GLU A 257 9.00 -19.51 16.93
CA GLU A 257 9.13 -20.23 15.65
C GLU A 257 9.17 -19.29 14.43
N LEU A 258 8.62 -18.08 14.55
CA LEU A 258 8.69 -17.04 13.51
C LEU A 258 10.06 -16.35 13.42
N LEU A 259 10.93 -16.59 14.41
CA LEU A 259 12.23 -15.96 14.59
C LEU A 259 13.31 -17.02 14.84
N PRO A 260 13.54 -17.94 13.89
CA PRO A 260 14.46 -19.08 14.09
C PRO A 260 15.92 -18.67 14.31
N ASP A 261 16.28 -17.44 13.93
CA ASP A 261 17.63 -16.90 14.05
C ASP A 261 17.82 -16.04 15.32
N GLU A 262 16.81 -15.91 16.17
CA GLU A 262 16.84 -15.07 17.37
C GLU A 262 16.60 -15.90 18.64
N GLU A 263 17.50 -15.77 19.62
CA GLU A 263 17.38 -16.43 20.93
C GLU A 263 16.72 -15.48 21.94
N PRO A 264 15.51 -15.79 22.47
CA PRO A 264 14.82 -14.89 23.37
C PRO A 264 15.42 -14.91 24.78
N ALA A 265 15.52 -13.73 25.42
CA ALA A 265 15.92 -13.66 26.82
C ALA A 265 14.85 -14.24 27.76
N LYS A 266 13.57 -14.13 27.37
CA LYS A 266 12.40 -14.68 28.06
C LYS A 266 11.31 -14.98 27.03
N GLU A 267 10.55 -16.05 27.24
CA GLU A 267 9.40 -16.38 26.38
C GLU A 267 8.16 -15.58 26.79
N THR A 268 8.17 -14.27 26.52
CA THR A 268 7.03 -13.36 26.79
C THR A 268 6.55 -12.68 25.52
N VAL A 269 5.31 -12.16 25.52
CA VAL A 269 4.78 -11.37 24.39
C VAL A 269 5.63 -10.11 24.18
N GLN A 270 6.05 -9.46 25.27
CA GLN A 270 6.95 -8.31 25.22
C GLN A 270 8.27 -8.62 24.49
N GLU A 271 8.92 -9.73 24.84
CA GLU A 271 10.19 -10.11 24.21
C GLU A 271 9.99 -10.44 22.72
N PHE A 272 8.91 -11.14 22.39
CA PHE A 272 8.56 -11.42 21.00
C PHE A 272 8.35 -10.13 20.19
N VAL A 273 7.53 -9.19 20.68
CA VAL A 273 7.27 -7.90 19.98
C VAL A 273 8.58 -7.16 19.70
N LYS A 274 9.50 -7.13 20.68
CA LYS A 274 10.83 -6.52 20.53
C LYS A 274 11.64 -7.17 19.41
N LEU A 275 11.82 -8.49 19.47
CA LEU A 275 12.65 -9.22 18.50
C LEU A 275 12.01 -9.23 17.10
N TYR A 276 10.69 -9.37 17.04
CA TYR A 276 9.96 -9.34 15.79
C TYR A 276 10.01 -7.96 15.11
N LEU A 277 9.88 -6.87 15.87
CA LEU A 277 10.08 -5.52 15.33
C LEU A 277 11.51 -5.33 14.81
N LYS A 278 12.53 -5.77 15.54
CA LYS A 278 13.93 -5.71 15.10
C LYS A 278 14.12 -6.44 13.77
N ASP A 279 13.61 -7.66 13.66
CA ASP A 279 13.68 -8.45 12.43
C ASP A 279 12.91 -7.78 11.26
N LEU A 280 11.72 -7.22 11.52
CA LEU A 280 10.98 -6.47 10.51
C LEU A 280 11.76 -5.26 10.00
N LEU A 281 12.35 -4.46 10.89
CA LEU A 281 13.14 -3.29 10.50
C LEU A 281 14.35 -3.70 9.64
N LYS A 282 15.03 -4.80 9.99
CA LYS A 282 16.11 -5.38 9.16
C LYS A 282 15.60 -5.83 7.79
N ALA A 283 14.43 -6.46 7.73
CA ALA A 283 13.81 -6.89 6.48
C ALA A 283 13.45 -5.70 5.56
N TYR A 284 12.93 -4.61 6.14
CA TYR A 284 12.68 -3.35 5.42
C TYR A 284 13.99 -2.73 4.90
N GLN A 285 15.00 -2.57 5.76
CA GLN A 285 16.30 -2.03 5.36
C GLN A 285 16.96 -2.86 4.23
N LYS A 286 16.94 -4.19 4.36
CA LYS A 286 17.47 -5.11 3.33
C LYS A 286 16.73 -4.98 2.01
N SER A 287 15.41 -4.84 2.06
CA SER A 287 14.56 -4.71 0.86
C SER A 287 14.76 -3.36 0.18
N ASP A 288 14.88 -2.29 0.96
CA ASP A 288 15.08 -0.93 0.48
C ASP A 288 16.40 -0.78 -0.30
N ALA A 289 17.45 -1.43 0.20
CA ALA A 289 18.77 -1.46 -0.41
C ALA A 289 18.89 -2.36 -1.67
N LYS A 290 17.90 -3.20 -1.98
CA LYS A 290 17.97 -4.18 -3.07
C LYS A 290 16.83 -4.02 -4.07
N ALA A 291 16.99 -3.07 -4.98
CA ALA A 291 16.09 -2.83 -6.09
C ALA A 291 16.21 -3.92 -7.18
N ILE A 292 15.13 -4.11 -7.94
CA ILE A 292 15.17 -4.79 -9.24
C ILE A 292 15.69 -3.80 -10.28
N GLU A 293 16.87 -4.09 -10.80
CA GLU A 293 17.55 -3.31 -11.82
C GLU A 293 17.64 -4.13 -13.11
N PRO A 294 16.75 -3.89 -14.10
CA PRO A 294 16.87 -4.52 -15.39
C PRO A 294 18.09 -4.01 -16.16
N ALA A 295 18.55 -4.79 -17.15
CA ALA A 295 19.40 -4.22 -18.20
C ALA A 295 18.66 -3.07 -18.89
N SER A 296 19.42 -2.09 -19.39
CA SER A 296 18.88 -0.89 -20.04
C SER A 296 17.81 -1.24 -21.07
N TYR A 297 16.71 -0.49 -21.03
CA TYR A 297 15.64 -0.63 -22.01
C TYR A 297 16.21 -0.35 -23.42
N PRO A 298 16.13 -1.29 -24.38
CA PRO A 298 16.73 -1.11 -25.69
C PRO A 298 16.08 0.05 -26.46
N ASN A 299 16.88 0.75 -27.27
CA ASN A 299 16.36 1.74 -28.22
C ASN A 299 15.97 1.02 -29.51
N PHE A 300 14.70 0.66 -29.64
CA PHE A 300 14.18 -0.10 -30.79
C PHE A 300 13.91 0.82 -31.98
N SER A 301 14.33 0.43 -33.18
CA SER A 301 13.68 0.87 -34.42
C SER A 301 12.27 0.28 -34.54
N ASP A 302 11.45 0.83 -35.43
CA ASP A 302 10.08 0.34 -35.66
C ASP A 302 10.04 -1.16 -35.99
N ALA A 303 10.96 -1.63 -36.83
CA ALA A 303 11.04 -3.05 -37.20
C ALA A 303 11.42 -3.94 -36.00
N GLU A 304 12.41 -3.52 -35.21
CA GLU A 304 12.84 -4.26 -34.02
C GLU A 304 11.76 -4.27 -32.93
N MET A 305 10.97 -3.19 -32.82
CA MET A 305 9.82 -3.12 -31.92
C MET A 305 8.75 -4.14 -32.33
N LEU A 306 8.40 -4.22 -33.61
CA LEU A 306 7.44 -5.22 -34.10
C LEU A 306 7.91 -6.65 -33.82
N ASP A 307 9.20 -6.94 -34.01
CA ASP A 307 9.76 -8.26 -33.69
C ASP A 307 9.79 -8.53 -32.18
N SER A 308 10.07 -7.52 -31.36
CA SER A 308 9.97 -7.60 -29.90
C SER A 308 8.54 -7.91 -29.44
N VAL A 309 7.53 -7.25 -30.03
CA VAL A 309 6.11 -7.52 -29.79
C VAL A 309 5.73 -8.96 -30.18
N LYS A 310 6.24 -9.50 -31.29
CA LYS A 310 6.01 -10.91 -31.68
C LYS A 310 6.61 -11.88 -30.65
N ARG A 311 7.83 -11.63 -30.18
CA ARG A 311 8.46 -12.45 -29.13
C ARG A 311 7.68 -12.36 -27.81
N GLY A 312 7.26 -11.16 -27.42
CA GLY A 312 6.40 -10.94 -26.26
C GLY A 312 5.07 -11.68 -26.34
N PHE A 313 4.44 -11.69 -27.53
CA PHE A 313 3.21 -12.45 -27.77
C PHE A 313 3.42 -13.96 -27.60
N HIS A 314 4.53 -14.51 -28.10
CA HIS A 314 4.91 -15.91 -27.88
C HIS A 314 5.09 -16.20 -26.38
N LEU A 315 5.88 -15.37 -25.68
CA LEU A 315 6.12 -15.52 -24.24
C LEU A 315 4.81 -15.48 -23.43
N PHE A 316 3.84 -14.66 -23.84
CA PHE A 316 2.54 -14.55 -23.18
C PHE A 316 1.63 -15.76 -23.45
N SER A 317 1.53 -16.18 -24.72
CA SER A 317 0.44 -17.04 -25.20
C SER A 317 0.82 -18.51 -25.38
N SER A 318 2.10 -18.81 -25.51
CA SER A 318 2.57 -20.17 -25.77
C SER A 318 2.60 -21.02 -24.49
N SER A 319 2.38 -22.32 -24.64
CA SER A 319 2.60 -23.34 -23.60
C SER A 319 3.98 -24.00 -23.71
N ALA A 320 4.85 -23.49 -24.60
CA ALA A 320 6.20 -23.99 -24.75
C ALA A 320 7.04 -23.73 -23.49
N SER A 321 8.09 -24.53 -23.29
CA SER A 321 8.95 -24.46 -22.09
C SER A 321 9.75 -23.16 -21.98
N ASP A 322 9.90 -22.43 -23.07
CA ASP A 322 10.57 -21.12 -23.13
C ASP A 322 9.64 -19.92 -22.91
N ALA A 323 8.33 -20.17 -22.78
CA ALA A 323 7.29 -19.17 -22.56
C ALA A 323 6.91 -19.02 -21.07
N PHE A 324 6.21 -17.94 -20.73
CA PHE A 324 5.81 -17.63 -19.36
C PHE A 324 4.42 -18.16 -18.98
N GLY A 325 3.64 -18.66 -19.95
CA GLY A 325 2.33 -19.27 -19.70
C GLY A 325 1.28 -18.29 -19.12
N CYS A 326 1.37 -17.00 -19.44
CA CYS A 326 0.54 -15.95 -18.86
C CYS A 326 -0.97 -16.19 -19.07
N VAL A 327 -1.35 -16.78 -20.20
CA VAL A 327 -2.74 -17.10 -20.57
C VAL A 327 -3.43 -18.05 -19.58
N SER A 328 -2.67 -18.84 -18.81
CA SER A 328 -3.25 -19.72 -17.76
C SER A 328 -4.10 -18.94 -16.75
N CYS A 329 -3.69 -17.71 -16.43
CA CYS A 329 -4.42 -16.81 -15.55
C CYS A 329 -5.06 -15.64 -16.31
N HIS A 330 -4.36 -15.05 -17.29
CA HIS A 330 -4.87 -13.94 -18.11
C HIS A 330 -5.63 -14.47 -19.34
N GLN A 331 -6.65 -15.29 -19.12
CA GLN A 331 -7.50 -15.84 -20.18
C GLN A 331 -8.12 -14.73 -21.02
N ASP A 332 -8.05 -14.86 -22.35
CA ASP A 332 -8.43 -13.81 -23.31
C ASP A 332 -7.82 -12.44 -22.91
N TYR A 333 -6.52 -12.46 -22.60
CA TYR A 333 -5.73 -11.30 -22.18
C TYR A 333 -6.28 -10.58 -20.93
N GLY A 334 -7.05 -11.31 -20.11
CA GLY A 334 -7.69 -10.78 -18.91
C GLY A 334 -9.16 -10.38 -19.08
N ARG A 335 -9.75 -10.47 -20.28
CA ARG A 335 -11.16 -10.08 -20.52
C ARG A 335 -12.16 -11.02 -19.87
N GLN A 336 -11.82 -12.31 -19.77
CA GLN A 336 -12.75 -13.38 -19.35
C GLN A 336 -12.33 -14.02 -18.02
N THR A 337 -11.52 -13.33 -17.21
CA THR A 337 -10.96 -13.93 -15.99
C THR A 337 -11.92 -13.86 -14.82
N LEU A 338 -11.98 -14.96 -14.07
CA LEU A 338 -12.74 -15.04 -12.82
C LEU A 338 -11.95 -14.41 -11.66
N TYR A 339 -12.69 -14.02 -10.62
CA TYR A 339 -12.11 -13.53 -9.37
C TYR A 339 -11.52 -14.69 -8.56
N GLN A 340 -10.42 -14.40 -7.87
CA GLN A 340 -9.68 -15.28 -6.99
C GLN A 340 -9.40 -14.58 -5.67
N TYR A 341 -9.22 -15.35 -4.60
CA TYR A 341 -8.87 -14.80 -3.30
C TYR A 341 -7.41 -14.34 -3.26
N ASP A 342 -7.20 -13.11 -2.82
CA ASP A 342 -5.90 -12.60 -2.43
C ASP A 342 -5.61 -12.87 -0.95
N ASP A 343 -4.39 -12.61 -0.50
CA ASP A 343 -3.94 -12.92 0.86
C ASP A 343 -4.76 -12.29 2.00
N TRP A 344 -5.55 -11.25 1.71
CA TRP A 344 -6.43 -10.61 2.68
C TRP A 344 -7.82 -11.25 2.74
N GLY A 345 -8.06 -12.30 1.95
CA GLY A 345 -9.40 -12.87 1.77
C GLY A 345 -10.32 -12.00 0.92
N THR A 346 -9.79 -10.96 0.26
CA THR A 346 -10.55 -10.17 -0.70
C THR A 346 -10.50 -10.82 -2.08
N LEU A 347 -11.46 -10.49 -2.94
CA LEU A 347 -11.51 -11.00 -4.30
C LEU A 347 -10.85 -10.04 -5.27
N VAL A 348 -9.96 -10.57 -6.09
CA VAL A 348 -9.24 -9.84 -7.14
C VAL A 348 -9.29 -10.66 -8.42
N ARG A 349 -9.14 -10.01 -9.57
CA ARG A 349 -8.99 -10.71 -10.85
C ARG A 349 -7.75 -10.20 -11.58
N PRO A 350 -7.12 -11.04 -12.42
CA PRO A 350 -6.12 -10.58 -13.36
C PRO A 350 -6.63 -9.37 -14.16
N SER A 351 -5.77 -8.37 -14.36
CA SER A 351 -6.14 -7.19 -15.14
C SER A 351 -6.51 -7.57 -16.56
N ASN A 352 -7.53 -6.91 -17.11
CA ASN A 352 -7.77 -6.91 -18.54
C ASN A 352 -6.69 -6.05 -19.20
N LEU A 353 -5.69 -6.72 -19.78
CA LEU A 353 -4.49 -6.09 -20.35
C LEU A 353 -4.77 -5.44 -21.71
N THR A 354 -5.98 -5.60 -22.25
CA THR A 354 -6.39 -4.88 -23.46
C THR A 354 -7.01 -3.53 -23.12
N LEU A 355 -7.11 -3.22 -21.83
CA LEU A 355 -7.34 -1.87 -21.33
C LEU A 355 -5.98 -1.29 -20.95
N SER A 356 -5.74 -0.02 -21.27
CA SER A 356 -4.50 0.68 -20.91
C SER A 356 -4.46 1.12 -19.43
N ILE A 357 -5.02 0.31 -18.52
CA ILE A 357 -5.18 0.61 -17.09
C ILE A 357 -4.28 -0.34 -16.28
N TYR A 358 -3.20 0.20 -15.71
CA TYR A 358 -2.22 -0.58 -14.97
C TYR A 358 -2.05 -0.04 -13.55
N ARG A 359 -2.68 -0.73 -12.58
CA ARG A 359 -2.66 -0.33 -11.16
C ARG A 359 -1.25 -0.18 -10.57
N GLY A 360 -0.27 -0.90 -11.10
CA GLY A 360 1.13 -0.84 -10.64
C GLY A 360 1.97 0.26 -11.29
N GLY A 361 1.39 1.06 -12.18
CA GLY A 361 2.10 2.04 -13.02
C GLY A 361 2.12 1.63 -14.50
N ARG A 362 2.21 2.63 -15.38
CA ARG A 362 2.15 2.47 -16.85
C ARG A 362 3.51 2.58 -17.55
N ARG A 363 4.59 2.88 -16.82
CA ARG A 363 5.91 2.97 -17.46
C ARG A 363 6.41 1.55 -17.77
N PRO A 364 7.25 1.35 -18.80
CA PRO A 364 7.81 0.04 -19.11
C PRO A 364 8.46 -0.62 -17.87
N ILE A 365 9.19 0.17 -17.07
CA ILE A 365 9.84 -0.30 -15.84
C ILE A 365 8.84 -0.75 -14.76
N ASP A 366 7.65 -0.15 -14.68
CA ASP A 366 6.63 -0.53 -13.71
C ASP A 366 6.09 -1.93 -14.03
N LEU A 367 5.83 -2.19 -15.31
CA LEU A 367 5.43 -3.51 -15.82
C LEU A 367 6.54 -4.54 -15.62
N TYR A 368 7.80 -4.17 -15.92
CA TYR A 368 8.96 -5.03 -15.68
C TYR A 368 8.99 -5.54 -14.24
N TRP A 369 8.83 -4.66 -13.24
CA TRP A 369 8.82 -5.08 -11.84
C TRP A 369 7.67 -6.04 -11.52
N ARG A 370 6.48 -5.84 -12.10
CA ARG A 370 5.34 -6.75 -11.89
C ARG A 370 5.60 -8.14 -12.46
N ILE A 371 6.27 -8.23 -13.60
CA ILE A 371 6.59 -9.50 -14.27
C ILE A 371 7.74 -10.20 -13.54
N LYS A 372 8.84 -9.48 -13.28
CA LYS A 372 10.04 -10.02 -12.62
C LYS A 372 9.77 -10.49 -11.19
N ARG A 373 9.00 -9.74 -10.41
CA ARG A 373 8.73 -10.07 -8.99
C ARG A 373 7.44 -10.85 -8.79
N GLY A 374 6.51 -10.75 -9.72
CA GLY A 374 5.12 -11.11 -9.50
C GLY A 374 4.38 -10.10 -8.62
N ILE A 375 3.12 -10.44 -8.32
CA ILE A 375 2.29 -9.80 -7.30
C ILE A 375 1.87 -10.90 -6.31
N PRO A 376 2.78 -11.35 -5.42
CA PRO A 376 2.55 -12.53 -4.59
C PRO A 376 1.26 -12.49 -3.76
N PRO A 377 0.86 -11.34 -3.15
CA PRO A 377 -0.39 -11.29 -2.40
C PRO A 377 -1.64 -11.58 -3.25
N SER A 378 -1.58 -11.37 -4.56
CA SER A 378 -2.66 -11.68 -5.53
C SER A 378 -2.39 -12.95 -6.34
N LYS A 379 -1.47 -13.79 -5.88
CA LYS A 379 -1.11 -15.08 -6.50
C LYS A 379 -0.60 -14.98 -7.94
N MET A 380 -0.15 -13.79 -8.37
CA MET A 380 0.60 -13.65 -9.62
C MET A 380 2.07 -13.96 -9.35
N PRO A 381 2.63 -15.05 -9.87
CA PRO A 381 4.02 -15.44 -9.61
C PRO A 381 5.01 -14.54 -10.35
N ALA A 382 6.27 -14.58 -9.92
CA ALA A 382 7.40 -14.07 -10.70
C ALA A 382 7.62 -14.97 -11.92
N VAL A 383 8.02 -14.40 -13.05
CA VAL A 383 8.56 -15.21 -14.15
C VAL A 383 9.92 -15.81 -13.76
N THR A 384 10.19 -17.01 -14.25
CA THR A 384 11.47 -17.69 -14.04
C THR A 384 12.15 -17.88 -15.38
N VAL A 385 13.34 -17.30 -15.53
CA VAL A 385 14.15 -17.36 -16.76
C VAL A 385 15.63 -17.39 -16.39
N PRO A 386 16.49 -18.02 -17.22
CA PRO A 386 17.93 -17.92 -17.06
C PRO A 386 18.37 -16.45 -17.00
N ALA A 387 19.27 -16.13 -16.06
CA ALA A 387 19.64 -14.74 -15.74
C ALA A 387 20.19 -13.97 -16.96
N ASN A 388 20.85 -14.64 -17.89
CA ASN A 388 21.42 -14.07 -19.11
C ASN A 388 20.37 -13.66 -20.15
N GLU A 389 19.17 -14.23 -20.12
CA GLU A 389 18.08 -13.94 -21.07
C GLU A 389 16.95 -13.11 -20.45
N GLU A 390 16.95 -12.99 -19.14
CA GLU A 390 15.82 -12.49 -18.36
C GLU A 390 15.41 -11.08 -18.75
N SER A 391 16.36 -10.13 -18.78
CA SER A 391 16.02 -8.74 -19.08
C SER A 391 15.40 -8.60 -20.46
N GLN A 392 15.98 -9.25 -21.48
CA GLN A 392 15.47 -9.19 -22.85
C GLN A 392 14.08 -9.81 -22.97
N LYS A 393 13.87 -11.01 -22.41
CA LYS A 393 12.57 -11.68 -22.48
C LYS A 393 11.47 -10.91 -21.73
N ILE A 394 11.80 -10.32 -20.58
CA ILE A 394 10.83 -9.49 -19.87
C ILE A 394 10.54 -8.20 -20.65
N TRP A 395 11.55 -7.57 -21.28
CA TRP A 395 11.30 -6.41 -22.14
C TRP A 395 10.45 -6.73 -23.35
N ASP A 396 10.68 -7.86 -24.03
CA ASP A 396 9.82 -8.31 -25.13
C ASP A 396 8.37 -8.49 -24.66
N LEU A 397 8.16 -9.09 -23.49
CA LEU A 397 6.82 -9.21 -22.90
C LEU A 397 6.19 -7.84 -22.55
N VAL A 398 6.96 -6.92 -21.97
CA VAL A 398 6.50 -5.56 -21.67
C VAL A 398 6.04 -4.85 -22.94
N ASN A 399 6.83 -4.92 -24.02
CA ASN A 399 6.51 -4.30 -25.30
C ASN A 399 5.20 -4.84 -25.88
N PHE A 400 5.00 -6.16 -25.80
CA PHE A 400 3.72 -6.76 -26.19
C PHE A 400 2.55 -6.23 -25.34
N ILE A 401 2.70 -6.16 -24.01
CA ILE A 401 1.65 -5.67 -23.10
C ILE A 401 1.34 -4.18 -23.34
N GLU A 402 2.32 -3.35 -23.65
CA GLU A 402 2.10 -1.93 -23.96
C GLU A 402 1.42 -1.73 -25.32
N ALA A 403 1.76 -2.55 -26.32
CA ALA A 403 1.12 -2.53 -27.64
C ALA A 403 -0.31 -3.11 -27.61
N LEU A 404 -0.59 -4.03 -26.69
CA LEU A 404 -1.83 -4.82 -26.66
C LEU A 404 -3.12 -3.98 -26.66
N PRO A 405 -3.29 -2.88 -25.90
CA PRO A 405 -4.48 -2.02 -25.97
C PRO A 405 -4.67 -1.28 -27.30
N PHE A 406 -3.65 -1.24 -28.17
CA PHE A 406 -3.64 -0.45 -29.39
C PHE A 406 -3.45 -1.37 -30.61
N PRO A 407 -4.54 -1.84 -31.27
CA PRO A 407 -4.44 -2.77 -32.39
C PRO A 407 -3.50 -2.31 -33.51
N GLY A 408 -3.36 -0.99 -33.74
CA GLY A 408 -2.43 -0.45 -34.75
C GLY A 408 -0.94 -0.66 -34.44
N LEU A 409 -0.57 -0.92 -33.19
CA LEU A 409 0.80 -1.20 -32.76
C LEU A 409 1.16 -2.70 -32.78
N LEU A 410 0.17 -3.56 -33.06
CA LEU A 410 0.39 -5.00 -33.14
C LEU A 410 0.72 -5.41 -34.59
N PRO A 411 1.73 -6.28 -34.80
CA PRO A 411 1.94 -6.98 -36.06
C PRO A 411 0.65 -7.68 -36.53
N ASP A 412 0.39 -7.72 -37.85
CA ASP A 412 -0.87 -8.22 -38.41
C ASP A 412 -1.22 -9.67 -37.97
N ASP A 413 -0.21 -10.53 -37.87
CA ASP A 413 -0.34 -11.93 -37.43
C ASP A 413 -0.65 -12.05 -35.92
N VAL A 414 -0.14 -11.12 -35.11
CA VAL A 414 -0.48 -11.02 -33.67
C VAL A 414 -1.87 -10.41 -33.50
N ARG A 415 -2.15 -9.29 -34.18
CA ARG A 415 -3.43 -8.57 -34.11
C ARG A 415 -4.61 -9.47 -34.44
N SER A 416 -4.50 -10.24 -35.53
CA SER A 416 -5.56 -11.16 -35.95
C SER A 416 -5.84 -12.26 -34.92
N LYS A 417 -4.83 -12.71 -34.16
CA LYS A 417 -5.00 -13.67 -33.05
C LYS A 417 -5.60 -13.03 -31.80
N VAL A 418 -5.31 -11.75 -31.54
CA VAL A 418 -5.78 -11.04 -30.34
C VAL A 418 -7.21 -10.51 -30.50
N TYR A 419 -7.54 -9.98 -31.68
CA TYR A 419 -8.78 -9.21 -31.95
C TYR A 419 -9.65 -9.80 -33.07
N GLY A 420 -9.20 -10.85 -33.76
CA GLY A 420 -9.87 -11.37 -34.95
C GLY A 420 -9.58 -10.52 -36.21
N GLN A 421 -10.13 -10.93 -37.35
CA GLN A 421 -9.84 -10.30 -38.66
C GLN A 421 -10.53 -8.93 -38.88
N ALA A 422 -11.45 -8.51 -37.99
CA ALA A 422 -12.35 -7.39 -38.25
C ALA A 422 -11.84 -5.99 -37.86
N THR A 423 -10.67 -5.85 -37.22
CA THR A 423 -10.14 -4.53 -36.82
C THR A 423 -9.30 -3.88 -37.93
N ARG A 424 -9.88 -3.63 -39.12
CA ARG A 424 -9.35 -2.63 -40.06
C ARG A 424 -10.10 -1.32 -39.81
N GLY A 425 -9.55 -0.49 -38.94
CA GLY A 425 -10.15 0.78 -38.55
C GLY A 425 -9.13 1.80 -38.02
N VAL A 426 -7.89 1.74 -38.49
CA VAL A 426 -6.96 2.87 -38.35
C VAL A 426 -6.95 3.55 -39.71
N ALA A 427 -7.50 4.77 -39.76
CA ALA A 427 -7.45 5.61 -40.95
C ALA A 427 -5.99 5.75 -41.39
N GLU A 428 -5.72 5.45 -42.65
CA GLU A 428 -4.45 5.82 -43.29
C GLU A 428 -4.26 7.34 -43.11
N LEU A 429 -3.15 7.72 -42.46
CA LEU A 429 -2.69 9.10 -42.52
C LEU A 429 -2.53 9.44 -44.01
N PRO A 430 -3.13 10.53 -44.50
CA PRO A 430 -3.06 10.86 -45.91
C PRO A 430 -1.58 11.02 -46.27
N GLU A 431 -1.14 10.26 -47.28
CA GLU A 431 0.18 10.43 -47.88
C GLU A 431 0.38 11.92 -48.15
N SER A 432 1.46 12.47 -47.59
CA SER A 432 1.88 13.83 -47.91
C SER A 432 2.07 13.91 -49.43
N LYS A 433 1.13 14.57 -50.11
CA LYS A 433 1.27 14.88 -51.52
C LYS A 433 2.45 15.83 -51.69
N LYS A 434 3.56 15.24 -52.13
CA LYS A 434 4.76 15.78 -52.81
C LYS A 434 5.40 17.05 -52.26
#